data_AF-A0A2P1EG77-F1
#
_entry.id   AF-A0A2P1EG77-F1
#
_cell.length_a   1.000
_cell.length_b   1.000
_cell.length_c   1.000
_cell.angle_alpha   90.00
_cell.angle_beta   90.00
_cell.angle_gamma   90.00
#
_symmetry.space_group_name_H-M   'P 1'
#
loop_
_entity.id
_entity.type
_entity.pdbx_description
1 polymer ?
#
loop_
_entity_poly.entity_id
_entity_poly.type
_entity_poly.pdbx_seq_one_letter_code
_entity_poly.pdbx_strand_id
1 'polypeptide(L)'
;SYQIEGAAAEDGRGPSIWDTHCLKKGRVWTGETGDVACDHYHRWGEDVALMKEMGVGAYRFSVSWPRLLPRGRGMVNEAGLDFYDRLIDGLLEAGIEPWLCLYHWDLPQ
;
A
#
# COMPACT_ATOMS: atom_id res chain seq x y z
N SER A 1 -3.59 -0.69 0.35
CA SER A 1 -2.27 -0.96 0.90
C SER A 1 -2.00 -2.44 1.07
N TYR A 2 -2.19 -3.04 2.25
CA TYR A 2 -1.61 -4.36 2.63
C TYR A 2 -1.93 -5.53 1.67
N GLN A 3 -3.10 -5.49 1.02
CA GLN A 3 -3.54 -6.56 0.11
C GLN A 3 -2.78 -6.62 -1.22
N ILE A 4 -2.19 -5.51 -1.67
CA ILE A 4 -1.58 -5.40 -3.01
C ILE A 4 -0.15 -4.88 -3.00
N GLU A 5 0.23 -4.03 -2.03
CA GLU A 5 1.52 -3.33 -2.04
C GLU A 5 2.71 -4.29 -1.95
N GLY A 6 2.72 -5.21 -0.98
CA GLY A 6 3.94 -5.93 -0.63
C GLY A 6 4.98 -5.01 0.00
N ALA A 7 6.25 -5.37 -0.16
CA ALA A 7 7.40 -4.62 0.35
C ALA A 7 7.25 -4.29 1.84
N ALA A 8 6.78 -5.28 2.62
CA ALA A 8 6.29 -5.08 3.98
C ALA A 8 7.37 -4.56 4.96
N ALA A 9 8.65 -4.81 4.67
CA ALA A 9 9.79 -4.40 5.49
C ALA A 9 10.81 -3.54 4.73
N GLU A 10 10.38 -2.91 3.63
CA GLU A 10 11.22 -2.04 2.80
C GLU A 10 10.98 -0.55 3.11
N ASP A 11 11.97 0.28 2.79
CA ASP A 11 11.91 1.74 2.88
C ASP A 11 11.32 2.29 4.19
N GLY A 12 11.66 1.64 5.30
CA GLY A 12 11.31 2.10 6.65
C GLY A 12 9.87 1.83 7.08
N ARG A 13 9.07 1.08 6.32
CA ARG A 13 7.71 0.67 6.75
C ARG A 13 7.77 -0.12 8.06
N GLY A 14 6.93 0.25 9.02
CA GLY A 14 6.71 -0.50 10.25
C GLY A 14 5.71 -1.67 10.09
N PRO A 15 5.64 -2.60 11.04
CA PRO A 15 4.63 -3.65 11.02
C PRO A 15 3.23 -3.10 11.33
N SER A 16 2.21 -3.60 10.63
CA SER A 16 0.80 -3.45 11.01
C SER A 16 0.31 -4.63 11.86
N ILE A 17 -0.91 -4.51 12.37
CA ILE A 17 -1.63 -5.61 13.01
C ILE A 17 -1.80 -6.82 12.08
N TRP A 18 -1.91 -6.61 10.76
CA TRP A 18 -2.04 -7.71 9.79
C TRP A 18 -0.73 -8.44 9.56
N ASP A 19 0.41 -7.74 9.57
CA ASP A 19 1.74 -8.37 9.51
C ASP A 19 1.89 -9.37 10.67
N THR A 20 1.49 -8.97 11.88
CA THR A 20 1.52 -9.84 13.06
C THR A 20 0.42 -10.91 13.04
N HIS A 21 -0.76 -10.61 12.50
CA HIS A 21 -1.90 -11.54 12.46
C HIS A 21 -1.65 -12.71 11.52
N CYS A 22 -1.13 -12.45 10.31
CA CYS A 22 -0.88 -13.45 9.29
C CYS A 22 0.16 -14.50 9.72
N LEU A 23 1.15 -14.11 10.54
CA LEU A 23 2.18 -15.02 11.06
C LEU A 23 1.65 -16.04 12.08
N LYS A 24 0.43 -15.87 12.59
CA LYS A 24 -0.16 -16.80 13.57
C LYS A 24 -0.77 -18.01 12.87
N LYS A 25 -0.34 -19.21 13.26
CA LYS A 25 -0.85 -20.48 12.74
C LYS A 25 -2.38 -20.54 12.75
N GLY A 26 -2.98 -20.82 11.58
CA GLY A 26 -4.43 -20.98 11.42
C GLY A 26 -5.24 -19.67 11.40
N ARG A 27 -4.59 -18.50 11.34
CA ARG A 27 -5.29 -17.21 11.16
C ARG A 27 -5.58 -16.87 9.71
N VAL A 28 -4.73 -17.33 8.80
CA VAL A 28 -4.96 -17.28 7.35
C VAL A 28 -5.12 -18.71 6.86
N TRP A 29 -6.09 -18.94 5.96
CA TRP A 29 -6.49 -20.26 5.46
C TRP A 29 -5.29 -21.14 5.04
N THR A 30 -4.40 -20.56 4.24
CA THR A 30 -3.18 -21.15 3.67
C THR A 30 -1.90 -20.70 4.36
N GLY A 31 -2.00 -19.84 5.39
CA GLY A 31 -0.84 -19.26 6.07
C GLY A 31 -0.09 -18.19 5.27
N GLU A 32 -0.71 -17.64 4.23
CA GLU A 32 -0.12 -16.59 3.38
C GLU A 32 0.01 -15.26 4.13
N THR A 33 1.01 -14.46 3.72
CA THR A 33 1.31 -13.12 4.25
C THR A 33 1.17 -12.05 3.17
N GLY A 34 1.13 -10.79 3.59
CA GLY A 34 1.19 -9.63 2.69
C GLY A 34 2.60 -9.18 2.35
N ASP A 35 3.63 -10.01 2.60
CA ASP A 35 5.03 -9.59 2.49
C ASP A 35 5.39 -9.17 1.06
N VAL A 36 4.88 -9.91 0.07
CA VAL A 36 5.06 -9.65 -1.37
C VAL A 36 3.74 -9.21 -2.02
N ALA A 37 2.62 -9.86 -1.68
CA ALA A 37 1.30 -9.59 -2.25
C ALA A 37 1.32 -9.54 -3.80
N CYS A 38 0.86 -8.44 -4.41
CA CYS A 38 0.89 -8.21 -5.85
C CYS A 38 2.14 -7.43 -6.30
N ASP A 39 3.04 -7.09 -5.37
CA ASP A 39 4.24 -6.29 -5.63
C ASP A 39 3.92 -4.89 -6.21
N HIS A 40 2.73 -4.35 -5.90
CA HIS A 40 2.29 -3.03 -6.37
C HIS A 40 3.23 -1.92 -5.91
N TYR A 41 3.94 -2.08 -4.79
CA TYR A 41 4.93 -1.11 -4.33
C TYR A 41 6.00 -0.82 -5.39
N HIS A 42 6.45 -1.86 -6.11
CA HIS A 42 7.43 -1.74 -7.18
C HIS A 42 6.79 -1.57 -8.56
N ARG A 43 5.57 -2.13 -8.75
CA ARG A 43 4.88 -2.21 -10.05
C ARG A 43 3.82 -1.15 -10.28
N TRP A 44 3.68 -0.17 -9.39
CA TRP A 44 2.61 0.83 -9.45
C TRP A 44 2.48 1.50 -10.83
N GLY A 45 3.59 1.75 -11.53
CA GLY A 45 3.57 2.33 -12.88
C GLY A 45 2.96 1.41 -13.94
N GLU A 46 3.20 0.10 -13.85
CA GLU A 46 2.56 -0.91 -14.70
C GLU A 46 1.05 -0.96 -14.42
N ASP A 47 0.67 -0.94 -13.14
CA ASP A 47 -0.73 -0.99 -12.73
C ASP A 47 -1.50 0.27 -13.17
N VAL A 48 -0.89 1.45 -13.07
CA VAL A 48 -1.49 2.70 -13.61
C VAL A 48 -1.67 2.63 -15.12
N ALA A 49 -0.70 2.08 -15.85
CA ALA A 49 -0.81 1.89 -17.30
C ALA A 49 -1.98 0.96 -17.66
N LEU A 50 -2.14 -0.14 -16.93
CA LEU A 50 -3.27 -1.07 -17.10
C LEU A 50 -4.62 -0.39 -16.80
N MET A 51 -4.70 0.38 -15.72
CA MET A 51 -5.92 1.13 -15.38
C MET A 51 -6.29 2.13 -16.49
N LYS A 52 -5.30 2.80 -17.07
CA LYS A 52 -5.50 3.71 -18.21
C LYS A 52 -6.01 2.96 -19.45
N GLU A 53 -5.45 1.80 -19.77
CA GLU A 53 -5.91 0.96 -20.89
C GLU A 53 -7.36 0.48 -20.68
N MET A 54 -7.72 0.15 -19.45
CA MET A 54 -9.09 -0.22 -19.09
C MET A 54 -10.09 0.95 -19.20
N GLY A 55 -9.60 2.20 -19.24
CA GLY A 55 -10.43 3.39 -19.36
C GLY A 55 -11.21 3.76 -18.10
N VAL A 56 -10.71 3.39 -16.91
CA VAL A 56 -11.36 3.76 -15.65
C VAL A 56 -11.15 5.25 -15.36
N GLY A 57 -12.18 5.92 -14.82
CA GLY A 57 -12.11 7.35 -14.49
C GLY A 57 -11.56 7.66 -13.09
N ALA A 58 -11.52 6.67 -12.19
CA ALA A 58 -11.04 6.84 -10.83
C ALA A 58 -10.39 5.55 -10.31
N TYR A 59 -9.43 5.70 -9.41
CA TYR A 59 -8.80 4.59 -8.70
C TYR A 59 -8.89 4.80 -7.20
N ARG A 60 -9.62 3.90 -6.53
CA ARG A 60 -9.72 3.89 -5.08
C ARG A 60 -8.60 3.04 -4.48
N PHE A 61 -7.69 3.68 -3.76
CA PHE A 61 -6.62 3.03 -3.03
C PHE A 61 -6.64 3.40 -1.55
N SER A 62 -5.85 2.70 -0.74
CA SER A 62 -5.62 3.08 0.65
C SER A 62 -4.14 3.30 0.91
N VAL A 63 -3.84 4.29 1.75
CA VAL A 63 -2.49 4.50 2.27
C VAL A 63 -2.20 3.52 3.39
N SER A 64 -0.95 3.10 3.51
CA SER A 64 -0.49 2.28 4.61
C SER A 64 -0.02 3.17 5.75
N TRP A 65 -0.79 3.20 6.84
CA TRP A 65 -0.42 3.97 8.03
C TRP A 65 1.01 3.66 8.49
N PRO A 66 1.43 2.40 8.70
CA PRO A 66 2.79 2.13 9.17
C PRO A 66 3.86 2.37 8.09
N ARG A 67 3.50 2.63 6.83
CA ARG A 67 4.45 3.14 5.83
C ARG A 67 4.69 4.63 6.02
N LEU A 68 3.66 5.42 6.31
CA LEU A 68 3.76 6.86 6.54
C LEU A 68 4.31 7.23 7.93
N LEU A 69 3.84 6.53 8.96
CA LEU A 69 4.24 6.71 10.35
C LEU A 69 4.59 5.33 10.92
N PRO A 70 5.86 4.88 10.85
CA PRO A 70 6.26 3.52 11.20
C PRO A 70 5.98 3.11 12.64
N ARG A 71 5.92 4.08 13.56
CA ARG A 71 5.55 3.87 14.97
C ARG A 71 4.09 4.25 15.27
N GLY A 72 3.30 4.41 14.22
CA GLY A 72 1.92 4.92 14.21
C GLY A 72 1.74 6.40 14.56
N ARG A 73 2.79 7.05 15.05
CA ARG A 73 2.81 8.47 15.40
C ARG A 73 4.24 9.02 15.34
N GLY A 74 4.34 10.34 15.34
CA GLY A 74 5.63 11.03 15.42
C GLY A 74 6.25 11.25 14.05
N MET A 75 7.48 10.78 13.87
CA MET A 75 8.25 11.04 12.66
C MET A 75 7.60 10.39 11.44
N VAL A 76 7.46 11.22 10.40
CA VAL A 76 7.05 10.80 9.07
C VAL A 76 8.21 10.06 8.41
N ASN A 77 7.86 9.02 7.65
CA ASN A 77 8.78 8.32 6.78
C ASN A 77 8.69 8.89 5.36
N GLU A 78 9.68 9.71 4.97
CA GLU A 78 9.70 10.41 3.68
C GLU A 78 9.63 9.45 2.49
N ALA A 79 10.38 8.33 2.50
CA ALA A 79 10.30 7.34 1.43
C ALA A 79 8.90 6.72 1.28
N GLY A 80 8.18 6.59 2.41
CA GLY A 80 6.79 6.18 2.41
C GLY A 80 5.84 7.21 1.80
N LEU A 81 6.07 8.51 2.04
CA LEU A 81 5.34 9.58 1.37
C LEU A 81 5.65 9.62 -0.12
N ASP A 82 6.92 9.53 -0.50
CA ASP A 82 7.39 9.58 -1.90
C ASP A 82 6.76 8.47 -2.77
N PHE A 83 6.42 7.32 -2.18
CA PHE A 83 5.66 6.29 -2.88
C PHE A 83 4.25 6.75 -3.26
N TYR A 84 3.50 7.29 -2.30
CA TYR A 84 2.13 7.75 -2.56
C TYR A 84 2.09 9.02 -3.41
N ASP A 85 3.08 9.91 -3.27
CA ASP A 85 3.25 11.10 -4.09
C ASP A 85 3.38 10.71 -5.57
N ARG A 86 4.34 9.82 -5.90
CA ARG A 86 4.52 9.30 -7.27
C ARG A 86 3.30 8.55 -7.81
N LEU A 87 2.62 7.76 -6.97
CA LEU A 87 1.40 7.07 -7.37
C LEU A 87 0.28 8.06 -7.73
N ILE A 88 0.07 9.08 -6.89
CA ILE A 88 -0.95 10.12 -7.11
C ILE A 88 -0.62 10.91 -8.38
N ASP A 89 0.63 11.35 -8.54
CA ASP A 89 1.06 12.05 -9.75
C ASP A 89 0.83 11.20 -11.00
N GLY A 90 1.24 9.93 -10.98
CA GLY A 90 1.03 9.03 -12.11
C GLY A 90 -0.45 8.78 -12.44
N LEU A 91 -1.33 8.71 -11.45
CA LEU A 91 -2.78 8.61 -11.65
C LEU A 91 -3.32 9.88 -12.33
N LEU A 92 -2.93 11.06 -11.83
CA LEU A 92 -3.37 12.34 -12.38
C LEU A 92 -2.87 12.54 -13.81
N GLU A 93 -1.61 12.19 -14.10
CA GLU A 93 -1.04 12.19 -15.46
C GLU A 93 -1.76 11.21 -16.40
N ALA A 94 -2.25 10.09 -15.87
CA ALA A 94 -3.06 9.14 -16.61
C ALA A 94 -4.52 9.61 -16.84
N GLY A 95 -4.94 10.71 -16.21
CA GLY A 95 -6.32 11.20 -16.24
C GLY A 95 -7.28 10.40 -15.34
N ILE A 96 -6.75 9.75 -14.31
CA ILE A 96 -7.49 8.90 -13.36
C ILE A 96 -7.60 9.65 -12.02
N GLU A 97 -8.81 9.81 -11.51
CA GLU A 97 -9.03 10.51 -10.24
C GLU A 97 -8.59 9.64 -9.03
N PRO A 98 -7.67 10.11 -8.15
CA PRO A 98 -7.25 9.37 -6.98
C PRO A 98 -8.30 9.43 -5.86
N TRP A 99 -8.86 8.30 -5.47
CA TRP A 99 -9.83 8.19 -4.38
C TRP A 99 -9.18 7.55 -3.15
N LEU A 100 -8.65 8.39 -2.26
CA LEU A 100 -7.85 7.95 -1.13
C LEU A 100 -8.70 7.47 0.05
N CYS A 101 -8.35 6.30 0.59
CA CYS A 101 -8.84 5.77 1.86
C CYS A 101 -7.73 5.82 2.92
N LEU A 102 -7.94 6.59 3.98
CA LEU A 102 -6.92 6.79 5.03
C LEU A 102 -6.63 5.54 5.85
N TYR A 103 -7.64 4.71 6.08
CA TYR A 103 -7.52 3.53 6.92
C TYR A 103 -8.25 2.35 6.30
N HIS A 104 -7.49 1.31 5.98
CA HIS A 104 -8.00 0.05 5.45
C HIS A 104 -7.41 -1.13 6.23
N TRP A 105 -7.63 -1.11 7.54
CA TRP A 105 -7.36 -2.17 8.51
C TRP A 105 -5.89 -2.44 8.85
N ASP A 106 -4.94 -1.71 8.29
CA ASP A 106 -3.50 -1.84 8.56
C ASP A 106 -3.02 -0.90 9.66
N LEU A 107 -3.64 -1.00 10.85
CA LEU A 107 -3.22 -0.24 12.02
C LEU A 107 -1.76 -0.59 12.39
N PRO A 108 -0.89 0.38 12.70
CA PRO A 108 0.46 0.12 13.22
C PRO A 108 0.41 -0.71 14.50
N GLN A 109 1.35 -1.66 14.63
CA GLN A 109 1.42 -2.58 15.77
C GLN A 109 1.85 -1.89 17.08
#